data_AF-A0A962HTH6-F1
#
_entry.id   AF-A0A962HTH6-F1
#
_cell.length_a   1.000
_cell.length_b   1.000
_cell.length_c   1.000
_cell.angle_alpha   90.00
_cell.angle_beta   90.00
_cell.angle_gamma   90.00
#
_symmetry.space_group_name_H-M   'P 1'
#
loop_
_entity.id
_entity.type
_entity.pdbx_description
1 polymer ?
#
loop_
_entity_poly.entity_id
_entity_poly.type
_entity_poly.pdbx_seq_one_letter_code
_entity_poly.pdbx_strand_id
1 'polypeptide(L)'
;MNERLARTGANKPGLLTLTIKDKSALYLAYMPFVRNGGLFIPTNSNYRLGDEVFMLLNLMGEDEKLPVAGRVIWVTPKGAQGKRTAGIGV
;
A
#
# COMPACT_ATOMS: atom_id res chain seq x y z
N MET A 1 -13.55 41.68 -0.32
CA MET A 1 -13.74 40.93 -1.58
C MET A 1 -13.10 39.56 -1.40
N ASN A 2 -13.97 38.56 -1.20
CA ASN A 2 -13.89 37.12 -1.51
C ASN A 2 -12.63 36.34 -1.09
N GLU A 3 -12.67 35.53 -0.03
CA GLU A 3 -13.26 34.16 0.05
C GLU A 3 -12.38 33.04 -0.56
N ARG A 4 -12.00 32.11 0.34
CA ARG A 4 -11.77 30.66 0.16
C ARG A 4 -10.46 30.29 -0.58
N LEU A 5 -9.63 29.37 -0.09
CA LEU A 5 -9.96 28.01 0.31
C LEU A 5 -8.95 27.47 1.33
N ALA A 6 -9.47 26.74 2.32
CA ALA A 6 -8.72 25.85 3.18
C ALA A 6 -7.79 24.96 2.35
N ARG A 7 -6.53 24.78 2.79
CA ARG A 7 -5.66 23.71 2.28
C ARG A 7 -6.36 22.39 2.55
N THR A 8 -6.97 21.85 1.50
CA THR A 8 -7.71 20.60 1.48
C THR A 8 -6.83 19.50 2.08
N GLY A 9 -7.43 18.71 2.98
CA GLY A 9 -6.76 17.85 3.95
C GLY A 9 -5.49 17.17 3.44
N ALA A 10 -4.38 17.44 4.15
CA ALA A 10 -3.23 16.58 4.14
C ALA A 10 -3.70 15.20 4.65
N ASN A 11 -4.08 14.33 3.73
CA ASN A 11 -4.27 12.91 3.97
C ASN A 11 -2.88 12.37 4.30
N LYS A 12 -2.39 12.63 5.52
CA LYS A 12 -1.22 11.98 6.06
C LYS A 12 -1.50 10.49 5.87
N PRO A 13 -0.68 9.75 5.11
CA PRO A 13 -0.83 8.31 5.10
C PRO A 13 -0.59 7.88 6.54
N GLY A 14 -1.67 7.52 7.23
CA GLY A 14 -1.58 6.89 8.54
C GLY A 14 -0.74 5.64 8.40
N LEU A 15 -0.06 5.24 9.48
CA LEU A 15 0.75 4.03 9.51
C LEU A 15 0.00 2.85 8.88
N LEU A 16 0.48 2.36 7.74
CA LEU A 16 -0.12 1.21 7.09
C LEU A 16 0.26 -0.04 7.90
N THR A 17 -0.71 -0.93 8.13
CA THR A 17 -0.42 -2.27 8.64
C THR A 17 -0.91 -3.28 7.62
N LEU A 18 0.00 -4.16 7.17
CA LEU A 18 -0.34 -5.30 6.32
C LEU A 18 -0.15 -6.57 7.12
N THR A 19 -1.17 -7.41 7.15
CA THR A 19 -1.10 -8.73 7.78
C THR A 19 -1.18 -9.81 6.72
N ILE A 20 -0.16 -10.68 6.68
CA ILE A 20 -0.08 -11.84 5.81
C ILE A 20 -0.24 -13.09 6.70
N LYS A 21 -1.40 -13.74 6.60
CA LYS A 21 -1.81 -14.81 7.52
C LYS A 21 -1.20 -16.18 7.23
N ASP A 22 -0.85 -16.43 5.97
CA ASP A 22 -0.35 -17.72 5.51
C ASP A 22 0.47 -17.60 4.21
N LYS A 23 1.07 -18.72 3.78
CA LYS A 23 1.89 -18.81 2.57
C LYS A 23 1.12 -18.47 1.29
N SER A 24 -0.16 -18.82 1.22
CA SER A 24 -1.00 -18.54 0.04
C SER A 24 -1.26 -17.05 -0.10
N ALA A 25 -1.53 -16.36 1.01
CA ALA A 25 -1.68 -14.91 1.05
C ALA A 25 -0.38 -14.20 0.68
N LEU A 26 0.77 -14.68 1.16
CA LEU A 26 2.08 -14.13 0.76
C LEU A 26 2.30 -14.31 -0.74
N TYR A 27 2.04 -15.50 -1.28
CA TYR A 27 2.22 -15.78 -2.70
C TYR A 27 1.39 -14.86 -3.59
N LEU A 28 0.14 -14.59 -3.21
CA LEU A 28 -0.75 -13.68 -3.96
C LEU A 28 -0.36 -12.21 -3.83
N ALA A 29 0.24 -11.80 -2.70
CA ALA A 29 0.68 -10.43 -2.49
C ALA A 29 2.07 -10.16 -3.08
N TYR A 30 2.93 -11.16 -3.17
CA TYR A 30 4.33 -10.98 -3.56
C TYR A 30 4.52 -10.69 -5.05
N MET A 31 5.39 -9.72 -5.34
CA MET A 31 5.76 -9.29 -6.68
C MET A 31 7.25 -9.62 -6.93
N PRO A 32 7.58 -10.86 -7.34
CA PRO A 32 8.97 -11.33 -7.43
C PRO A 32 9.82 -10.64 -8.49
N PHE A 33 9.19 -10.02 -9.49
CA PHE A 33 9.84 -9.33 -10.59
C PHE A 33 10.30 -7.90 -10.22
N VAL A 34 9.94 -7.42 -9.04
CA VAL A 34 10.36 -6.11 -8.53
C VAL A 34 11.76 -6.23 -7.93
N ARG A 35 12.65 -5.29 -8.26
CA ARG A 35 14.00 -5.25 -7.69
C ARG A 35 13.92 -5.07 -6.18
N ASN A 36 14.61 -5.93 -5.43
CA ASN A 36 14.54 -6.05 -3.96
C ASN A 36 13.22 -6.61 -3.42
N GLY A 37 12.40 -7.22 -4.28
CA GLY A 37 11.06 -7.72 -3.96
C GLY A 37 10.02 -6.61 -3.94
N GLY A 38 8.75 -7.00 -3.97
CA GLY A 38 7.63 -6.08 -3.84
C GLY A 38 6.39 -6.77 -3.28
N LEU A 39 5.46 -5.97 -2.77
CA LEU A 39 4.18 -6.45 -2.24
C LEU A 39 3.03 -5.61 -2.77
N PHE A 40 1.95 -6.29 -3.16
CA PHE A 40 0.67 -5.65 -3.40
C PHE A 40 -0.08 -5.45 -2.08
N ILE A 41 -0.45 -4.21 -1.79
CA ILE A 41 -1.15 -3.78 -0.58
C ILE A 41 -2.56 -3.32 -0.99
N PRO A 42 -3.61 -4.09 -0.67
CA PRO A 42 -4.99 -3.65 -0.85
C PRO A 42 -5.26 -2.39 -0.02
N THR A 43 -5.69 -1.32 -0.68
CA THR A 43 -6.03 -0.07 0.00
C THR A 43 -6.96 0.80 -0.83
N ASN A 44 -7.81 1.54 -0.13
CA ASN A 44 -8.68 2.56 -0.69
C ASN A 44 -8.12 3.97 -0.53
N SER A 45 -6.95 4.11 0.10
CA SER A 45 -6.24 5.38 0.22
C SER A 45 -5.69 5.80 -1.13
N ASN A 46 -5.68 7.11 -1.37
CA ASN A 46 -5.15 7.66 -2.60
C ASN A 46 -3.63 7.82 -2.47
N TYR A 47 -2.91 7.08 -3.31
CA TYR A 47 -1.46 7.17 -3.47
C TYR A 47 -1.12 7.53 -4.92
N ARG A 48 0.08 8.07 -5.11
CA ARG A 48 0.67 8.36 -6.41
C ARG A 48 1.91 7.50 -6.61
N LEU A 49 2.25 7.26 -7.87
CA LEU A 49 3.53 6.63 -8.21
C LEU A 49 4.68 7.48 -7.66
N GLY A 50 5.66 6.83 -7.04
CA GLY A 50 6.80 7.47 -6.41
C GLY A 50 6.57 7.90 -4.96
N ASP A 51 5.34 7.85 -4.42
CA ASP A 51 5.09 8.16 -3.02
C ASP A 51 5.89 7.21 -2.12
N GLU A 52 6.52 7.76 -1.08
CA GLU A 52 7.16 6.97 -0.04
C GLU A 52 6.11 6.51 0.98
N VAL A 53 6.23 5.25 1.38
CA VAL A 53 5.30 4.64 2.33
C VAL A 53 6.07 3.96 3.46
N PHE A 54 5.53 4.10 4.67
CA PHE A 54 6.01 3.39 5.85
C PHE A 54 4.89 2.50 6.36
N MET A 55 5.21 1.23 6.58
CA MET A 55 4.24 0.23 7.02
C MET A 55 4.82 -0.73 8.05
N LEU A 56 3.93 -1.34 8.83
CA LEU A 56 4.22 -2.51 9.64
C LEU A 56 3.71 -3.76 8.93
N LEU A 57 4.60 -4.68 8.62
CA LEU A 57 4.29 -5.99 8.04
C LEU A 57 4.21 -7.02 9.16
N ASN A 58 3.05 -7.65 9.32
CA ASN A 58 2.86 -8.82 10.17
C ASN A 58 2.87 -10.07 9.28
N LEU A 59 3.91 -10.91 9.40
CA LEU A 59 4.11 -12.08 8.55
C LEU A 59 3.80 -13.37 9.33
N MET A 60 3.29 -14.39 8.65
CA MET A 60 2.99 -15.66 9.29
C MET A 60 4.25 -16.30 9.88
N GLY A 61 4.17 -16.70 11.15
CA GLY A 61 5.28 -17.32 11.87
C GLY A 61 6.28 -16.33 12.48
N GLU A 62 6.10 -15.03 12.25
CA GLU A 62 6.86 -13.98 12.94
C GLU A 62 6.05 -13.48 14.16
N ASP A 63 6.71 -13.38 15.31
CA ASP A 63 6.08 -12.89 16.54
C ASP A 63 5.99 -11.35 16.57
N GLU A 64 6.85 -10.67 15.80
CA GLU A 64 6.95 -9.22 15.76
C GLU A 64 6.58 -8.64 14.39
N LYS A 65 6.06 -7.40 14.40
CA LYS A 65 5.78 -6.65 13.17
C LYS A 65 7.05 -6.04 12.62
N LEU A 66 7.33 -6.28 11.35
CA LEU A 66 8.50 -5.75 10.66
C LEU A 66 8.20 -4.35 10.11
N PRO A 67 8.97 -3.30 10.48
CA PRO A 67 8.85 -2.00 9.85
C PRO A 67 9.45 -2.04 8.45
N VAL A 68 8.70 -1.56 7.45
CA VAL A 68 9.10 -1.51 6.05
C VAL A 68 8.94 -0.09 5.53
N ALA A 69 10.00 0.44 4.95
CA ALA A 69 9.98 1.64 4.13
C ALA A 69 10.01 1.22 2.66
N GLY A 70 9.09 1.74 1.85
CA GLY A 70 8.97 1.38 0.45
C GLY A 70 8.51 2.55 -0.41
N ARG A 71 8.42 2.32 -1.72
CA ARG A 71 7.99 3.31 -2.70
C ARG A 71 6.88 2.74 -3.56
N VAL A 72 5.82 3.51 -3.78
CA VAL A 72 4.74 3.11 -4.67
C VAL A 72 5.24 3.02 -6.11
N ILE A 73 5.23 1.82 -6.68
CA ILE A 73 5.63 1.53 -8.07
C ILE A 73 4.46 1.12 -8.98
N TRP A 74 3.31 0.81 -8.38
CA TRP A 74 2.09 0.45 -9.09
C TRP A 74 0.87 0.97 -8.34
N VAL A 75 -0.15 1.42 -9.08
CA VAL A 75 -1.44 1.84 -8.51
C VAL A 75 -2.57 1.13 -9.25
N THR A 76 -3.36 0.35 -8.54
CA THR A 76 -4.64 -0.18 -9.04
C THR A 76 -5.77 0.74 -8.56
N PRO A 77 -6.40 1.53 -9.44
CA PRO A 77 -7.43 2.47 -9.03
C PRO A 77 -8.71 1.78 -8.57
N LYS A 78 -9.52 2.50 -7.78
CA LYS A 78 -10.89 2.06 -7.45
C LYS A 78 -11.70 1.90 -8.72
N GLY A 79 -12.45 0.81 -8.82
CA GLY A 79 -13.25 0.49 -10.00
C GLY A 79 -12.44 -0.02 -11.19
N ALA A 80 -11.20 -0.49 -10.97
CA ALA A 80 -10.39 -1.10 -12.01
C ALA A 80 -11.15 -2.23 -12.75
N GLN A 81 -11.00 -2.26 -14.07
CA GLN A 81 -11.66 -3.24 -14.94
C GLN A 81 -11.38 -4.68 -14.49
N GLY A 82 -12.38 -5.55 -14.64
CA GLY A 82 -12.27 -6.95 -14.21
C GLY A 82 -12.42 -7.15 -12.70
N LYS A 83 -13.02 -6.18 -11.98
CA LYS A 83 -13.22 -6.21 -10.52
C LYS A 83 -11.91 -6.40 -9.75
N ARG A 84 -10.81 -5.86 -10.26
CA ARG A 84 -9.52 -5.92 -9.56
C ARG A 84 -9.58 -5.12 -8.26
N THR A 85 -9.04 -5.68 -7.20
CA THR A 85 -8.95 -5.04 -5.88
C THR A 85 -8.14 -3.75 -5.99
N ALA A 86 -8.68 -2.65 -5.46
CA ALA A 86 -7.94 -1.39 -5.38
C ALA A 86 -6.75 -1.53 -4.42
N GLY A 87 -5.63 -0.91 -4.77
CA GLY A 87 -4.42 -1.00 -3.95
C GLY A 87 -3.19 -0.46 -4.64
N ILE A 88 -2.05 -0.69 -4.01
CA ILE A 88 -0.73 -0.23 -4.47
C ILE A 88 0.25 -1.40 -4.52
N GLY A 89 1.18 -1.36 -5.47
CA GLY A 89 2.40 -2.16 -5.40
C GLY A 89 3.52 -1.31 -4.81
N VAL A 90 4.20 -1.85 -3.80
CA VAL A 90 5.31 -1.23 -3.06
C VAL A 90 6.55 -2.09 -3.22
#